data_AF-Q8HZX9-F1
#
_entry.id   AF-Q8HZX9-F1
#
_cell.length_a   1.000
_cell.length_b   1.000
_cell.length_c   1.000
_cell.angle_alpha   90.00
_cell.angle_beta   90.00
_cell.angle_gamma   90.00
#
_symmetry.space_group_name_H-M   'P 1'
#
loop_
_entity.id
_entity.type
_entity.pdbx_description
1 polymer ?
#
loop_
_entity_poly.entity_id
_entity_poly.type
_entity_poly.pdbx_seq_one_letter_code
_entity_poly.pdbx_strand_id
1 'polypeptide(L)'
;DDLEQLTTEIKKRANNVRNKLKSMERHIEEDEVRSSADLRIRKSQHSVLSRKFVEVMTKYNEAQVDFRERSKGRIQRQLEITGKKTTDEELEEMLESGNPAIFTSGIIDSQISKQALSEIEGR
;
A
#
# COMPACT_ATOMS: atom_id res chain seq x y z
N ASP A 1 -9.94 0.99 -10.85
CA ASP A 1 -9.88 2.34 -11.45
C ASP A 1 -9.60 3.47 -10.45
N ASP A 2 -10.53 3.95 -9.62
CA ASP A 2 -10.25 5.12 -8.75
C ASP A 2 -9.17 4.89 -7.67
N LEU A 3 -9.10 3.68 -7.09
CA LEU A 3 -8.11 3.32 -6.08
C LEU A 3 -6.67 3.27 -6.65
N GLU A 4 -6.53 2.78 -7.88
CA GLU A 4 -5.24 2.74 -8.59
C GLU A 4 -4.76 4.14 -8.94
N GLN A 5 -5.68 5.01 -9.36
CA GLN A 5 -5.38 6.42 -9.61
C GLN A 5 -4.91 7.12 -8.32
N LEU A 6 -5.60 6.90 -7.21
CA LEU A 6 -5.23 7.46 -5.92
C LEU A 6 -3.85 6.96 -5.45
N THR A 7 -3.58 5.66 -5.60
CA THR A 7 -2.28 5.06 -5.29
C THR A 7 -1.15 5.69 -6.11
N THR A 8 -1.39 5.92 -7.40
CA THR A 8 -0.45 6.57 -8.31
C THR A 8 -0.17 8.02 -7.92
N GLU A 9 -1.22 8.77 -7.59
CA GLU A 9 -1.09 10.17 -7.15
C GLU A 9 -0.38 10.29 -5.79
N ILE A 10 -0.64 9.38 -4.84
CA ILE A 10 0.08 9.32 -3.57
C ILE A 10 1.57 9.06 -3.82
N LYS A 11 1.92 8.08 -4.66
CA LYS A 11 3.31 7.77 -5.02
C LYS A 11 4.01 8.99 -5.65
N LYS A 12 3.35 9.68 -6.58
CA LYS A 12 3.87 10.88 -7.23
C LYS A 12 4.13 12.00 -6.22
N ARG A 13 3.18 12.27 -5.32
CA ARG A 13 3.29 13.30 -4.28
C ARG A 13 4.38 12.96 -3.27
N ALA A 14 4.46 11.71 -2.83
CA ALA A 14 5.49 11.23 -1.90
C ALA A 14 6.90 11.42 -2.48
N ASN A 15 7.09 11.08 -3.76
CA ASN A 15 8.36 11.32 -4.45
C ASN A 15 8.71 12.81 -4.55
N ASN A 16 7.73 13.67 -4.81
CA ASN A 16 7.94 15.13 -4.83
C ASN A 16 8.39 15.65 -3.46
N VAL A 17 7.71 15.25 -2.38
CA VAL A 17 8.06 15.63 -1.00
C VAL A 17 9.47 15.14 -0.65
N ARG A 18 9.78 13.87 -0.95
CA ARG A 18 11.11 13.29 -0.73
C ARG A 18 12.21 14.10 -1.43
N ASN A 19 11.99 14.47 -2.69
CA ASN A 19 12.99 15.23 -3.46
C ASN A 19 13.17 16.65 -2.89
N LYS A 20 12.09 17.30 -2.44
CA LYS A 20 12.17 18.62 -1.80
C LYS A 20 12.90 18.56 -0.46
N LEU A 21 12.62 17.56 0.38
CA LEU A 21 13.33 17.35 1.65
C LEU A 21 14.84 17.13 1.41
N LYS A 22 15.22 16.28 0.45
CA LYS A 22 16.63 16.10 0.06
C LYS A 22 17.29 17.38 -0.46
N SER A 23 16.53 18.25 -1.13
CA SER A 23 17.06 19.55 -1.55
C SER A 23 17.30 20.46 -0.35
N MET A 24 16.40 20.47 0.62
CA MET A 24 16.57 21.25 1.86
C MET A 24 17.78 20.75 2.66
N GLU A 25 17.94 19.43 2.77
CA GLU A 25 19.09 18.80 3.44
C GLU A 25 20.42 19.25 2.82
N ARG A 26 20.56 19.16 1.49
CA ARG A 26 21.77 19.64 0.79
C ARG A 26 22.07 21.12 1.05
N HIS A 27 21.06 21.98 1.00
CA HIS A 27 21.26 23.41 1.30
C HIS A 27 21.65 23.67 2.76
N ILE A 28 21.15 22.85 3.69
CA ILE A 28 21.56 22.93 5.10
C ILE A 28 23.03 22.52 5.26
N GLU A 29 23.47 21.49 4.55
CA GLU A 29 24.84 20.99 4.55
C GLU A 29 25.83 22.01 3.95
N GLU A 30 25.44 22.66 2.84
CA GLU A 30 26.23 23.71 2.17
C GLU A 30 26.48 24.94 3.08
N ASP A 31 25.49 25.30 3.91
CA ASP A 31 25.52 26.50 4.76
C ASP A 31 26.13 26.25 6.17
N GLU A 32 26.63 25.05 6.48
CA GLU A 32 27.09 24.70 7.83
C GLU A 32 28.28 25.52 8.35
N VAL A 33 29.03 26.17 7.45
CA VAL A 33 30.22 26.97 7.80
C VAL A 33 29.89 28.20 8.65
N ARG A 34 28.63 28.71 8.60
CA ARG A 34 28.23 29.91 9.35
C ARG A 34 26.93 29.66 10.11
N SER A 35 27.06 29.47 11.43
CA SER A 35 25.89 29.36 12.32
C SER A 35 25.07 30.66 12.32
N SER A 36 23.86 30.59 11.77
CA SER A 36 22.93 31.72 11.66
C SER A 36 21.54 31.35 12.19
N ALA A 37 20.72 32.35 12.49
CA ALA A 37 19.32 32.13 12.84
C ALA A 37 18.56 31.45 11.69
N ASP A 38 18.84 31.83 10.44
CA ASP A 38 18.25 31.23 9.25
C ASP A 38 18.58 29.73 9.14
N LEU A 39 19.85 29.36 9.35
CA LEU A 39 20.28 27.95 9.33
C LEU A 39 19.56 27.12 10.40
N ARG A 40 19.39 27.67 11.62
CA ARG A 40 18.64 26.99 12.69
C ARG A 40 17.17 26.81 12.33
N ILE A 41 16.54 27.82 11.72
CA ILE A 41 15.16 27.74 11.24
C ILE A 41 15.05 26.64 10.18
N ARG A 42 15.93 26.61 9.17
CA ARG A 42 15.94 25.58 8.12
C ARG A 42 16.11 24.17 8.70
N LYS A 43 17.07 23.96 9.62
CA LYS A 43 17.27 22.68 10.31
C LYS A 43 16.01 22.24 11.06
N SER A 44 15.38 23.15 11.81
CA SER A 44 14.13 22.86 12.53
C SER A 44 12.99 22.49 11.59
N GLN A 45 12.79 23.26 10.53
CA GLN A 45 11.75 23.02 9.52
C GLN A 45 11.96 21.68 8.80
N HIS A 46 13.18 21.41 8.33
CA HIS A 46 13.53 20.12 7.72
C HIS A 46 13.19 18.96 8.66
N SER A 47 13.59 19.06 9.94
CA SER A 47 13.33 18.04 10.95
C SER A 47 11.83 17.79 11.17
N VAL A 48 11.02 18.86 11.26
CA VAL A 48 9.56 18.76 11.43
C VAL A 48 8.89 18.17 10.20
N LEU A 49 9.24 18.64 9.00
CA LEU A 49 8.66 18.16 7.76
C LEU A 49 9.00 16.70 7.49
N SER A 50 10.25 16.29 7.74
CA SER A 50 10.68 14.89 7.61
C SER A 50 9.93 13.96 8.56
N ARG A 51 9.74 14.35 9.82
CA ARG A 51 8.90 13.57 10.77
C ARG A 51 7.46 13.43 10.29
N LYS A 52 6.83 14.53 9.87
CA LYS A 52 5.45 14.50 9.35
C LYS A 52 5.33 13.66 8.10
N PHE A 53 6.33 13.68 7.22
CA PHE A 53 6.34 12.88 6.01
C PHE A 53 6.39 11.39 6.34
N VAL A 54 7.29 10.98 7.25
CA VAL A 54 7.35 9.59 7.74
C VAL A 54 6.01 9.18 8.36
N GLU A 55 5.45 10.00 9.25
CA GLU A 55 4.16 9.72 9.91
C GLU A 55 3.02 9.45 8.90
N VAL A 56 2.88 10.30 7.87
CA VAL A 56 1.84 10.11 6.84
C VAL A 56 2.09 8.87 6.00
N MET A 57 3.35 8.59 5.66
CA MET A 57 3.69 7.39 4.88
C MET A 57 3.51 6.10 5.68
N THR A 58 3.74 6.14 7.00
CA THR A 58 3.42 5.02 7.90
C THR A 58 1.92 4.77 7.94
N LYS A 59 1.09 5.79 8.15
CA LYS A 59 -0.39 5.65 8.12
C LYS A 59 -0.90 5.12 6.78
N TYR A 60 -0.28 5.55 5.68
CA TYR A 60 -0.60 5.04 4.36
C TYR A 60 -0.26 3.55 4.23
N ASN A 61 0.91 3.12 4.70
CA ASN A 61 1.30 1.71 4.68
C ASN A 61 0.37 0.84 5.56
N GLU A 62 0.04 1.31 6.77
CA GLU A 62 -0.94 0.65 7.64
C GLU A 62 -2.28 0.45 6.93
N ALA A 63 -2.79 1.48 6.26
CA ALA A 63 -4.03 1.37 5.48
C ALA A 63 -3.94 0.37 4.32
N GLN A 64 -2.77 0.25 3.66
CA GLN A 64 -2.56 -0.74 2.60
C GLN A 64 -2.51 -2.17 3.15
N VAL A 65 -1.83 -2.38 4.28
CA VAL A 65 -1.76 -3.69 4.94
C VAL A 65 -3.15 -4.12 5.39
N ASP A 66 -3.90 -3.24 6.06
CA ASP A 66 -5.28 -3.47 6.46
C ASP A 66 -6.18 -3.87 5.28
N PHE A 67 -6.02 -3.18 4.14
CA PHE A 67 -6.78 -3.49 2.93
C PHE A 67 -6.42 -4.87 2.36
N ARG A 68 -5.12 -5.22 2.34
CA ARG A 68 -4.65 -6.54 1.89
C ARG A 68 -5.21 -7.64 2.79
N GLU A 69 -5.10 -7.51 4.11
CA GLU A 69 -5.62 -8.50 5.07
C GLU A 69 -7.13 -8.70 4.93
N ARG A 70 -7.90 -7.61 4.83
CA ARG A 70 -9.36 -7.71 4.61
C ARG A 70 -9.71 -8.33 3.27
N SER A 71 -8.93 -8.06 2.23
CA SER A 71 -9.14 -8.65 0.90
C SER A 71 -8.82 -10.14 0.90
N LYS A 72 -7.71 -10.53 1.54
CA LYS A 72 -7.33 -11.92 1.77
C LYS A 72 -8.41 -12.69 2.51
N GLY A 73 -8.89 -12.20 3.65
CA GLY A 73 -9.94 -12.85 4.43
C GLY A 73 -11.28 -12.97 3.68
N ARG A 74 -11.60 -12.03 2.78
CA ARG A 74 -12.77 -12.14 1.90
C ARG A 74 -12.61 -13.27 0.89
N ILE A 75 -11.46 -13.37 0.23
CA ILE A 75 -11.18 -14.44 -0.73
C ILE A 75 -11.22 -15.80 -0.03
N GLN A 76 -10.57 -15.91 1.14
CA GLN A 76 -10.61 -17.12 1.95
C GLN A 76 -12.03 -17.57 2.24
N ARG A 77 -12.90 -16.66 2.69
CA ARG A 77 -14.31 -16.95 2.95
C ARG A 77 -15.05 -17.41 1.70
N GLN A 78 -14.78 -16.82 0.53
CA GLN A 78 -15.39 -17.25 -0.72
C GLN A 78 -14.95 -18.67 -1.12
N LEU A 79 -13.66 -19.00 -0.94
CA LEU A 79 -13.15 -20.36 -1.16
C LEU A 79 -13.82 -21.36 -0.22
N GLU A 80 -13.97 -21.03 1.07
CA GLU A 80 -14.67 -21.87 2.05
C GLU A 80 -16.14 -22.12 1.68
N ILE A 81 -16.87 -21.10 1.22
CA ILE A 81 -18.27 -21.23 0.76
C ILE A 81 -18.37 -22.22 -0.41
N THR A 82 -17.38 -22.22 -1.30
CA THR A 82 -17.30 -23.17 -2.42
C THR A 82 -16.81 -24.56 -2.03
N GLY A 83 -16.52 -24.79 -0.74
CA GLY A 83 -16.07 -26.08 -0.20
C GLY A 83 -14.57 -26.31 -0.30
N LYS A 84 -13.78 -25.31 -0.72
CA LYS A 84 -12.33 -25.40 -0.81
C LYS A 84 -11.72 -24.87 0.49
N LYS A 85 -11.23 -25.77 1.33
CA LYS A 85 -10.39 -25.38 2.48
C LYS A 85 -9.03 -24.94 1.95
N THR A 86 -8.58 -23.77 2.39
CA THR A 86 -7.32 -23.17 1.96
C THR A 86 -6.63 -22.58 3.18
N THR A 87 -5.39 -22.96 3.43
CA THR A 87 -4.60 -22.39 4.53
C THR A 87 -4.16 -20.97 4.20
N ASP A 88 -3.64 -20.25 5.20
CA ASP A 88 -3.18 -18.88 5.01
C ASP A 88 -1.98 -18.79 4.05
N GLU A 89 -1.09 -19.78 4.11
CA GLU A 89 0.10 -19.92 3.27
C GLU A 89 -0.28 -20.27 1.82
N GLU A 90 -1.19 -21.22 1.64
CA GLU A 90 -1.69 -21.59 0.30
C GLU A 90 -2.38 -20.40 -0.36
N LEU A 91 -3.17 -19.64 0.39
CA LEU A 91 -3.83 -18.44 -0.12
C LEU A 91 -2.81 -17.35 -0.50
N GLU A 92 -1.73 -17.22 0.25
CA GLU A 92 -0.67 -16.27 -0.08
C GLU A 92 0.06 -16.66 -1.37
N GLU A 93 0.39 -17.94 -1.54
CA GLU A 93 0.99 -18.46 -2.78
C GLU A 93 0.07 -18.22 -3.99
N MET A 94 -1.25 -18.41 -3.82
CA MET A 94 -2.24 -18.10 -4.85
C MET A 94 -2.25 -16.61 -5.21
N LEU A 95 -2.15 -15.71 -4.23
CA LEU A 95 -2.08 -14.26 -4.47
C LEU A 95 -0.77 -13.85 -5.17
N GLU A 96 0.36 -14.43 -4.76
CA GLU A 96 1.68 -14.15 -5.34
C GLU A 96 1.83 -14.67 -6.78
N SER A 97 1.12 -15.75 -7.12
CA SER A 97 1.13 -16.32 -8.47
C SER A 97 0.59 -15.38 -9.55
N GLY A 98 -0.21 -14.37 -9.17
CA GLY A 98 -0.82 -13.41 -10.08
C GLY A 98 -1.79 -14.02 -11.10
N ASN A 99 -2.27 -15.26 -10.89
CA ASN A 99 -3.18 -15.95 -11.80
C ASN A 99 -4.60 -16.06 -11.19
N PRO A 100 -5.55 -15.21 -11.62
CA PRO A 100 -6.93 -15.21 -11.09
C PRO A 100 -7.66 -16.54 -11.28
N ALA A 101 -7.30 -17.32 -12.31
CA ALA A 101 -7.93 -18.61 -12.60
C ALA A 101 -7.67 -19.68 -11.52
N ILE A 102 -6.68 -19.47 -10.66
CA ILE A 102 -6.37 -20.39 -9.55
C ILE A 102 -7.47 -20.37 -8.48
N PHE A 103 -8.17 -19.23 -8.35
CA PHE A 103 -9.34 -19.13 -7.47
C PHE A 103 -10.57 -19.81 -8.05
N THR A 104 -10.65 -19.93 -9.39
CA THR A 104 -11.83 -20.47 -10.08
C THR A 104 -11.72 -21.96 -10.42
N SER A 105 -10.50 -22.50 -10.40
CA SER A 105 -10.21 -23.93 -10.61
C SER A 105 -10.78 -24.80 -9.47
N GLY A 106 -11.83 -25.57 -9.79
CA GLY A 106 -12.46 -26.55 -8.90
C GLY A 106 -13.80 -26.13 -8.28
N ILE A 107 -14.31 -24.93 -8.59
CA ILE A 107 -15.58 -24.43 -8.06
C ILE A 107 -16.75 -25.05 -8.84
N ILE A 108 -17.60 -25.84 -8.16
CA ILE A 108 -18.77 -26.52 -8.73
C ILE A 108 -19.88 -25.51 -9.05
N ASP A 109 -20.59 -25.73 -10.16
CA ASP A 109 -21.56 -24.87 -10.88
C ASP A 109 -22.86 -24.51 -10.09
N SER A 110 -22.73 -24.01 -8.86
CA SER A 110 -23.82 -23.46 -8.03
C SER A 110 -24.01 -21.96 -8.32
N GLN A 111 -25.24 -21.44 -8.23
CA GLN A 111 -25.49 -20.00 -8.32
C GLN A 111 -24.70 -19.19 -7.27
N ILE A 112 -24.50 -19.78 -6.08
CA ILE A 112 -23.70 -19.17 -5.00
C ILE A 112 -22.22 -19.12 -5.41
N SER A 113 -21.72 -20.20 -6.02
CA SER A 113 -20.36 -20.28 -6.56
C SER A 113 -20.11 -19.24 -7.64
N LYS A 114 -21.06 -18.99 -8.55
CA LYS A 114 -20.93 -17.98 -9.61
C LYS A 114 -20.83 -16.56 -9.06
N GLN A 115 -21.59 -16.26 -8.00
CA GLN A 115 -21.53 -14.96 -7.35
C GLN A 115 -20.20 -14.77 -6.60
N ALA A 116 -19.74 -15.81 -5.89
CA ALA A 116 -18.43 -15.82 -5.23
C ALA A 116 -17.27 -15.61 -6.22
N LEU A 117 -17.33 -16.26 -7.39
CA LEU A 117 -16.35 -16.13 -8.47
C LEU A 117 -16.27 -14.69 -9.01
N SER A 118 -17.41 -14.06 -9.31
CA SER A 118 -17.46 -12.69 -9.82
C SER A 118 -16.90 -11.66 -8.81
N GLU A 119 -16.99 -11.93 -7.51
CA GLU A 119 -16.42 -11.05 -6.48
C GLU A 119 -14.91 -11.17 -6.36
N ILE A 120 -14.34 -12.33 -6.72
CA ILE A 120 -12.89 -12.56 -6.73
C ILE A 120 -12.27 -11.94 -7.98
N GLU A 121 -12.88 -12.11 -9.16
CA GLU A 121 -12.35 -11.60 -10.43
C GLU A 121 -12.49 -10.07 -10.61
N GLY A 122 -13.46 -9.43 -9.94
CA GLY A 122 -13.69 -7.99 -10.03
C GLY A 122 -12.85 -7.13 -9.07
N ARG A 123 -11.85 -7.71 -8.41
CA ARG A 123 -11.00 -7.08 -7.38
C ARG A 123 -9.55 -6.96 -7.84
#